data_AF-A0A520I0Y6-F1
#
_entry.id   AF-A0A520I0Y6-F1
#
_cell.length_a   1.000
_cell.length_b   1.000
_cell.length_c   1.000
_cell.angle_alpha   90.00
_cell.angle_beta   90.00
_cell.angle_gamma   90.00
#
_symmetry.space_group_name_H-M   'P 1'
#
loop_
_entity.id
_entity.type
_entity.pdbx_description
1 polymer ?
#
loop_
_entity_poly.entity_id
_entity_poly.type
_entity_poly.pdbx_seq_one_letter_code
_entity_poly.pdbx_strand_id
1 'polypeptide(L)'
;MSKDLFAAQAAAANAYDASSIEVLEGLEPVRRRPGMYIGGTDERALHHLAAEVLDNSMDEAVAGHATRIEIHLEPGNRLTIGDNGRGIPVDPHPKFPDKSALEVILSTLHSGGKFSGKAYATSGGLHGVGVSVVNALSS
;
A
#
# COMPACT_ATOMS: atom_id res chain seq x y z
N MET A 1 30.18 -28.88 -38.62
CA MET A 1 30.18 -27.42 -38.79
C MET A 1 29.14 -26.85 -37.85
N SER A 2 29.57 -26.17 -36.79
CA SER A 2 28.72 -25.55 -35.77
C SER A 2 27.93 -24.41 -36.41
N LYS A 3 26.60 -24.45 -36.31
CA LYS A 3 25.76 -23.30 -36.66
C LYS A 3 26.13 -22.16 -35.72
N ASP A 4 26.52 -21.04 -36.31
CA ASP A 4 26.88 -19.82 -35.60
C ASP A 4 25.64 -19.29 -34.85
N LEU A 5 25.70 -19.37 -33.52
CA LEU A 5 24.68 -18.86 -32.59
C LEU A 5 24.52 -17.33 -32.68
N PHE A 6 25.46 -16.63 -33.33
CA PHE A 6 25.46 -15.18 -33.51
C PHE A 6 25.09 -14.75 -34.94
N ALA A 7 24.72 -15.69 -35.82
CA ALA A 7 24.15 -15.36 -37.12
C ALA A 7 22.75 -14.75 -36.90
N ALA A 8 22.73 -13.44 -36.66
CA ALA A 8 21.55 -12.66 -36.37
C ALA A 8 20.55 -12.79 -37.51
N GLN A 9 19.47 -13.54 -37.25
CA GLN A 9 18.25 -13.40 -38.02
C GLN A 9 17.75 -11.98 -37.79
N ALA A 10 17.58 -11.20 -38.87
CA ALA A 10 17.09 -9.83 -38.80
C ALA A 10 15.71 -9.80 -38.13
N ALA A 11 15.71 -9.67 -36.82
CA ALA A 11 14.52 -9.44 -36.03
C ALA A 11 13.98 -8.07 -36.43
N ALA A 12 12.67 -7.98 -36.67
CA ALA A 12 11.99 -6.70 -36.82
C ALA A 12 12.45 -5.80 -35.67
N ALA A 13 13.05 -4.66 -36.01
CA ALA A 13 13.54 -3.71 -35.02
C ALA A 13 12.35 -3.16 -34.25
N ASN A 14 11.98 -3.82 -33.15
CA ASN A 14 11.24 -3.15 -32.08
C ASN A 14 12.18 -2.06 -31.58
N ALA A 15 11.96 -0.84 -32.07
CA ALA A 15 12.73 0.33 -31.67
C ALA A 15 12.49 0.53 -30.17
N TYR A 16 13.49 0.17 -29.35
CA TYR A 16 13.49 0.50 -27.94
C TYR A 16 13.94 1.96 -27.81
N ASP A 17 12.97 2.84 -27.59
CA ASP A 17 13.16 4.27 -27.43
C ASP A 17 12.50 4.79 -26.13
N ALA A 18 12.52 6.10 -25.91
CA ALA A 18 11.97 6.70 -24.70
C ALA A 18 10.48 6.36 -24.46
N SER A 19 9.71 6.10 -25.52
CA SER A 19 8.29 5.72 -25.40
C SER A 19 8.09 4.30 -24.87
N SER A 20 9.15 3.48 -24.86
CA SER A 20 9.13 2.12 -24.26
C SER A 20 9.19 2.14 -22.73
N ILE A 21 9.42 3.31 -22.11
CA ILE A 21 9.50 3.44 -20.65
C ILE A 21 8.11 3.76 -20.10
N GLU A 22 7.53 2.79 -19.40
CA GLU A 22 6.23 2.93 -18.73
C GLU A 22 6.41 3.46 -17.30
N VAL A 23 5.61 4.47 -16.93
CA VAL A 23 5.54 4.99 -15.57
C VAL A 23 4.19 4.59 -14.99
N LEU A 24 4.22 3.82 -13.89
CA LEU A 24 3.03 3.40 -13.17
C LEU A 24 2.71 4.43 -12.08
N GLU A 25 1.54 5.06 -12.14
CA GLU A 25 1.15 6.14 -11.25
C GLU A 25 0.24 5.68 -10.09
N GLY A 26 0.25 6.45 -9.01
CA GLY A 26 -0.59 6.21 -7.82
C GLY A 26 -0.41 4.80 -7.25
N LEU A 27 -1.48 4.01 -7.29
CA LEU A 27 -1.50 2.64 -6.77
C LEU A 27 -1.33 1.56 -7.84
N GLU A 28 -1.12 1.93 -9.10
CA GLU A 28 -0.88 0.95 -10.17
C GLU A 28 0.34 0.05 -9.91
N PRO A 29 1.50 0.55 -9.41
CA PRO A 29 2.63 -0.31 -9.09
C PRO A 29 2.27 -1.45 -8.12
N VAL A 30 1.39 -1.18 -7.14
CA VAL A 30 0.94 -2.17 -6.15
C VAL A 30 0.13 -3.26 -6.83
N ARG A 31 -0.82 -2.88 -7.68
CA ARG A 31 -1.67 -3.83 -8.42
C ARG A 31 -0.89 -4.68 -9.40
N ARG A 32 0.12 -4.09 -10.06
CA ARG A 32 0.98 -4.78 -11.03
C ARG A 32 1.97 -5.73 -10.36
N ARG A 33 2.44 -5.40 -9.15
CA ARG A 33 3.50 -6.14 -8.44
C ARG A 33 3.18 -6.31 -6.95
N PRO A 34 2.07 -6.97 -6.58
CA PRO A 34 1.63 -7.09 -5.18
C PRO A 34 2.67 -7.76 -4.28
N GLY A 35 3.41 -8.74 -4.81
CA GLY A 35 4.45 -9.45 -4.05
C GLY A 35 5.56 -8.55 -3.50
N MET A 36 5.83 -7.39 -4.12
CA MET A 36 6.79 -6.41 -3.60
C MET A 36 6.30 -5.72 -2.32
N TYR A 37 4.98 -5.65 -2.12
CA TYR A 37 4.36 -4.92 -1.01
C TYR A 37 3.85 -5.85 0.10
N ILE A 38 3.29 -7.01 -0.27
CA ILE A 38 2.66 -7.95 0.69
C ILE A 38 3.27 -9.34 0.67
N GLY A 39 4.46 -9.50 0.07
CA GLY A 39 5.23 -10.74 0.11
C GLY A 39 4.71 -11.90 -0.74
N GLY A 40 3.55 -11.74 -1.41
CA GLY A 40 3.00 -12.76 -2.30
C GLY A 40 1.58 -12.45 -2.76
N THR A 41 0.86 -13.48 -3.19
CA THR A 41 -0.59 -13.44 -3.51
C THR A 41 -1.30 -14.69 -3.00
N ASP A 42 -0.72 -15.35 -1.99
CA ASP A 42 -1.28 -16.53 -1.33
C ASP A 42 -2.08 -16.12 -0.08
N GLU A 43 -2.50 -17.11 0.71
CA GLU A 43 -3.26 -16.87 1.94
C GLU A 43 -2.47 -16.05 2.97
N ARG A 44 -1.13 -16.19 3.02
CA ARG A 44 -0.30 -15.39 3.93
C ARG A 44 -0.33 -13.93 3.53
N ALA A 45 -0.23 -13.65 2.23
CA ALA A 45 -0.35 -12.30 1.69
C ALA A 45 -1.75 -11.70 1.97
N LEU A 46 -2.81 -12.52 1.92
CA LEU A 46 -4.15 -12.10 2.30
C LEU A 46 -4.24 -11.70 3.79
N HIS A 47 -3.68 -12.50 4.69
CA HIS A 47 -3.61 -12.17 6.11
C HIS A 47 -2.73 -10.94 6.39
N HIS A 48 -1.70 -10.70 5.57
CA HIS A 48 -0.88 -9.50 5.66
C HIS A 48 -1.71 -8.23 5.44
N LEU A 49 -2.68 -8.24 4.51
CA LEU A 49 -3.58 -7.10 4.32
C LEU A 49 -4.37 -6.77 5.58
N ALA A 50 -4.87 -7.79 6.29
CA ALA A 50 -5.56 -7.61 7.56
C ALA A 50 -4.62 -7.07 8.64
N ALA A 51 -3.38 -7.60 8.70
CA ALA A 51 -2.37 -7.15 9.65
C ALA A 51 -2.03 -5.67 9.47
N GLU A 52 -1.91 -5.17 8.24
CA GLU A 52 -1.62 -3.75 7.98
C GLU A 52 -2.70 -2.80 8.53
N VAL A 53 -3.97 -3.19 8.50
CA VAL A 53 -5.04 -2.38 9.10
C VAL A 53 -5.04 -2.52 10.62
N LEU A 54 -4.91 -3.75 11.13
CA LEU A 54 -4.83 -4.03 12.56
C LEU A 54 -3.67 -3.32 13.24
N ASP A 55 -2.49 -3.30 12.62
CA ASP A 55 -1.29 -2.65 13.14
C ASP A 55 -1.47 -1.14 13.26
N ASN A 56 -2.24 -0.52 12.35
CA ASN A 56 -2.59 0.89 12.48
C ASN A 56 -3.51 1.15 13.69
N SER A 57 -4.48 0.28 13.95
CA SER A 57 -5.31 0.34 15.17
C SER A 57 -4.50 0.08 16.44
N MET A 58 -3.55 -0.86 16.39
CA MET A 58 -2.63 -1.15 17.50
C MET A 58 -1.73 0.04 17.81
N ASP A 59 -1.27 0.79 16.80
CA ASP A 59 -0.47 2.00 17.01
C ASP A 59 -1.26 3.09 17.76
N GLU A 60 -2.58 3.21 17.55
CA GLU A 60 -3.44 4.08 18.38
C GLU A 60 -3.55 3.59 19.83
N ALA A 61 -3.63 2.27 20.03
CA ALA A 61 -3.69 1.68 21.37
C ALA A 61 -2.36 1.87 22.13
N VAL A 62 -1.22 1.65 21.47
CA VAL A 62 0.13 1.85 22.04
C VAL A 62 0.37 3.32 22.39
N ALA A 63 -0.16 4.25 21.58
CA ALA A 63 -0.13 5.67 21.89
C ALA A 63 -1.11 6.10 23.01
N GLY A 64 -1.91 5.18 23.54
CA GLY A 64 -2.87 5.43 24.63
C GLY A 64 -4.16 6.10 24.18
N HIS A 65 -4.47 6.08 22.88
CA HIS A 65 -5.66 6.72 22.31
C HIS A 65 -6.81 5.75 22.07
N ALA A 66 -6.52 4.47 21.79
CA ALA A 66 -7.53 3.43 21.67
C ALA A 66 -7.51 2.49 22.88
N THR A 67 -8.68 2.01 23.27
CA THR A 67 -8.87 1.00 24.34
C THR A 67 -9.60 -0.23 23.84
N ARG A 68 -10.16 -0.19 22.63
CA ARG A 68 -10.92 -1.27 22.03
C ARG A 68 -10.61 -1.35 20.54
N ILE A 69 -10.33 -2.57 20.08
CA ILE A 69 -10.23 -2.93 18.66
C ILE A 69 -11.21 -4.09 18.45
N GLU A 70 -12.04 -3.97 17.42
CA GLU A 70 -13.07 -4.93 17.05
C GLU A 70 -12.77 -5.47 15.65
N ILE A 71 -12.83 -6.79 15.50
CA ILE A 71 -12.57 -7.48 14.24
C ILE A 71 -13.78 -8.33 13.89
N HIS A 72 -14.35 -8.09 12.72
CA HIS A 72 -15.54 -8.78 12.23
C HIS A 72 -15.25 -9.40 10.86
N LEU A 73 -15.40 -10.72 10.77
CA LEU A 73 -15.41 -11.43 9.49
C LEU A 73 -16.85 -11.59 9.02
N GLU A 74 -17.17 -10.94 7.92
CA GLU A 74 -18.49 -10.89 7.32
C GLU A 74 -18.59 -11.89 6.15
N PRO A 75 -19.82 -12.27 5.73
CA PRO A 75 -20.01 -13.05 4.52
C PRO A 75 -19.34 -12.43 3.29
N GLY A 76 -18.82 -13.27 2.41
CA GLY A 76 -18.10 -12.82 1.22
C GLY A 76 -16.64 -12.40 1.46
N ASN A 77 -16.03 -12.91 2.55
CA ASN A 77 -14.64 -12.65 2.92
C ASN A 77 -14.33 -11.15 3.09
N ARG A 78 -15.28 -10.40 3.65
CA ARG A 78 -15.09 -9.00 4.04
C ARG A 78 -14.64 -8.96 5.50
N LEU A 79 -13.52 -8.30 5.76
CA LEU A 79 -12.99 -8.13 7.10
C LEU A 79 -13.09 -6.67 7.50
N THR A 80 -13.84 -6.40 8.56
CA THR A 80 -13.95 -5.08 9.16
C THR A 80 -13.08 -5.05 10.41
N ILE A 81 -12.16 -4.08 10.48
CA ILE A 81 -11.34 -3.79 11.67
C ILE A 81 -11.69 -2.36 12.09
N GLY A 82 -12.19 -2.21 13.31
CA GLY A 82 -12.55 -0.93 13.89
C GLY A 82 -11.82 -0.69 15.21
N ASP A 83 -11.49 0.57 15.48
CA ASP A 83 -10.94 1.00 16.76
C ASP A 83 -11.63 2.26 17.25
N ASN A 84 -11.42 2.59 18.53
CA ASN A 84 -11.90 3.81 19.15
C ASN A 84 -10.77 4.83 19.38
N GLY A 85 -9.75 4.85 18.53
CA GLY A 85 -8.66 5.80 18.58
C GLY A 85 -9.05 7.21 18.13
N ARG A 86 -8.05 8.04 17.80
CA ARG A 86 -8.29 9.43 17.36
C ARG A 86 -9.01 9.54 16.02
N GLY A 87 -8.93 8.49 15.20
CA GLY A 87 -9.39 8.48 13.81
C GLY A 87 -8.36 9.07 12.84
N ILE A 88 -8.49 8.69 11.58
CA ILE A 88 -7.67 9.25 10.48
C ILE A 88 -8.12 10.71 10.25
N PRO A 89 -7.19 11.68 10.11
CA PRO A 89 -7.56 13.05 9.78
C PRO A 89 -8.32 13.14 8.46
N VAL A 90 -9.45 13.87 8.45
CA VAL A 90 -10.33 14.01 7.28
C VAL A 90 -10.30 15.41 6.66
N ASP A 91 -9.62 16.36 7.30
CA ASP A 91 -9.48 17.72 6.78
C ASP A 91 -8.62 17.75 5.50
N PRO A 92 -8.76 18.79 4.65
CA PRO A 92 -7.92 18.98 3.49
C PRO A 92 -6.42 18.93 3.80
N HIS A 93 -5.66 18.21 2.98
CA HIS A 93 -4.23 18.08 3.17
C HIS A 93 -3.50 19.36 2.72
N PRO A 94 -2.55 19.93 3.50
CA PRO A 94 -1.91 21.22 3.16
C PRO A 94 -1.20 21.25 1.78
N LYS A 95 -0.69 20.11 1.31
CA LYS A 95 -0.09 19.98 -0.04
C LYS A 95 -1.10 19.66 -1.15
N PHE A 96 -2.29 19.18 -0.78
CA PHE A 96 -3.35 18.77 -1.72
C PHE A 96 -4.68 19.34 -1.22
N PRO A 97 -4.93 20.65 -1.35
CA PRO A 97 -6.10 21.30 -0.75
C PRO A 97 -7.44 20.75 -1.24
N ASP A 98 -7.47 20.15 -2.42
CA ASP A 98 -8.67 19.53 -3.00
C ASP A 98 -8.90 18.09 -2.52
N LYS A 99 -8.02 17.56 -1.65
CA LYS A 99 -8.08 16.19 -1.14
C LYS A 99 -8.02 16.18 0.38
N SER A 100 -8.84 15.32 1.01
CA SER A 100 -8.71 15.05 2.44
C SER A 100 -7.39 14.33 2.75
N ALA A 101 -6.88 14.49 3.97
CA ALA A 101 -5.75 13.69 4.44
C ALA A 101 -6.06 12.18 4.41
N LEU A 102 -7.33 11.79 4.64
CA LEU A 102 -7.82 10.42 4.45
C LEU A 102 -7.59 9.93 3.02
N GLU A 103 -8.00 10.70 2.00
CA GLU A 103 -7.80 10.33 0.61
C GLU A 103 -6.30 10.24 0.28
N VAL A 104 -5.49 11.18 0.74
CA VAL A 104 -4.04 11.17 0.52
C VAL A 104 -3.42 9.88 1.06
N ILE A 105 -3.75 9.51 2.31
CA ILE A 105 -3.23 8.29 2.96
C ILE A 105 -3.67 7.02 2.23
N LEU A 106 -4.89 6.99 1.69
CA LEU A 106 -5.41 5.81 0.98
C LEU A 106 -4.93 5.70 -0.47
N SER A 107 -4.52 6.80 -1.12
CA SER A 107 -4.24 6.84 -2.55
C SER A 107 -2.78 7.11 -2.93
N THR A 108 -1.94 7.49 -1.96
CA THR A 108 -0.55 7.89 -2.20
C THR A 108 0.41 7.04 -1.39
N LEU A 109 1.30 6.31 -2.06
CA LEU A 109 2.39 5.60 -1.40
C LEU A 109 3.33 6.56 -0.67
N HIS A 110 3.93 6.09 0.41
CA HIS A 110 4.83 6.87 1.26
C HIS A 110 4.20 8.14 1.85
N SER A 111 2.95 8.01 2.30
CA SER A 111 2.23 9.05 3.02
C SER A 111 1.78 8.57 4.41
N GLY A 112 1.86 9.45 5.42
CA GLY A 112 1.49 9.10 6.79
C GLY A 112 2.10 10.00 7.86
N GLY A 113 1.60 9.87 9.09
CA GLY A 113 2.05 10.66 10.25
C GLY A 113 3.25 10.06 11.03
N LYS A 114 3.72 8.87 10.63
CA LYS A 114 4.68 8.05 11.41
C LYS A 114 6.16 8.29 11.06
N PHE A 115 6.47 9.28 10.21
CA PHE A 115 7.85 9.54 9.75
C PHE A 115 8.75 10.29 10.73
N SER A 116 8.19 10.98 11.72
CA SER A 116 8.94 11.96 12.55
C SER A 116 8.84 11.75 14.06
N GLY A 117 8.19 10.68 14.51
CA GLY A 117 7.98 10.39 15.95
C GLY A 117 7.02 11.36 16.67
N LYS A 118 6.50 12.39 15.99
CA LYS A 118 5.66 13.44 16.60
C LYS A 118 4.23 12.97 16.90
N ALA A 119 3.63 12.21 15.99
CA ALA A 119 2.27 11.71 16.15
C ALA A 119 2.19 10.37 16.91
N TYR A 120 3.27 9.58 16.83
CA TYR A 120 3.45 8.30 17.50
C TYR A 120 4.89 8.22 17.99
N ALA A 121 5.08 8.08 19.31
CA ALA A 121 6.41 7.95 19.90
C ALA A 121 7.07 6.60 19.55
N THR A 122 6.25 5.55 19.46
CA THR A 122 6.61 4.21 18.98
C THR A 122 5.49 3.73 18.07
N SER A 123 5.82 3.19 16.90
CA SER A 123 4.84 2.58 15.98
C SER A 123 5.47 1.44 15.18
N GLY A 124 4.67 0.43 14.85
CA GLY A 124 5.09 -0.65 13.93
C GLY A 124 5.15 -0.18 12.48
N GLY A 125 4.20 0.68 12.07
CA GLY A 125 4.16 1.23 10.72
C GLY A 125 5.15 2.38 10.52
N LEU A 126 6.09 2.24 9.57
CA LEU A 126 7.12 3.27 9.29
C LEU A 126 7.20 3.70 7.82
N HIS A 127 6.71 2.87 6.90
CA HIS A 127 6.92 3.10 5.47
C HIS A 127 5.89 4.03 4.82
N GLY A 128 4.72 4.23 5.46
CA GLY A 128 3.62 5.01 4.90
C GLY A 128 2.98 4.39 3.65
N VAL A 129 2.92 3.05 3.58
CA VAL A 129 2.34 2.33 2.43
C VAL A 129 1.22 1.35 2.80
N GLY A 130 1.19 0.85 4.04
CA GLY A 130 0.31 -0.26 4.46
C GLY A 130 -1.15 -0.13 4.02
N VAL A 131 -1.86 0.87 4.55
CA VAL A 131 -3.30 1.04 4.24
C VAL A 131 -3.56 1.41 2.78
N SER A 132 -2.65 2.12 2.11
CA SER A 132 -2.77 2.40 0.66
C SER A 132 -2.59 1.14 -0.19
N VAL A 133 -1.76 0.19 0.25
CA VAL A 133 -1.59 -1.13 -0.37
C VAL A 133 -2.86 -1.97 -0.17
N VAL A 134 -3.45 -1.95 1.02
CA VAL A 134 -4.74 -2.60 1.29
C VAL A 134 -5.83 -2.03 0.37
N ASN A 135 -5.92 -0.71 0.27
CA ASN A 135 -6.86 -0.04 -0.65
C ASN A 135 -6.62 -0.41 -2.12
N ALA A 136 -5.35 -0.50 -2.54
CA ALA A 136 -5.00 -0.86 -3.91
C ALA A 136 -5.48 -2.27 -4.30
N LEU A 137 -5.50 -3.20 -3.34
CA LEU A 137 -5.74 -4.63 -3.54
C LEU A 137 -7.13 -5.10 -3.09
N SER A 138 -8.04 -4.17 -2.77
CA SER A 138 -9.42 -4.45 -2.33
C SER A 138 -10.46 -4.07 -3.41
N SER A 139 -11.66 -4.67 -3.37
CA SER A 139 -12.77 -4.48 -4.31
C SER A 139 -14.13 -4.16 -3.70
#